data_AF-A0A947FU96-F1
#
_entry.id   AF-A0A947FU96-F1
#
_cell.length_a   1.000
_cell.length_b   1.000
_cell.length_c   1.000
_cell.angle_alpha   90.00
_cell.angle_beta   90.00
_cell.angle_gamma   90.00
#
_symmetry.space_group_name_H-M   'P 1'
#
loop_
_entity.id
_entity.type
_entity.pdbx_description
1 polymer ?
#
loop_
_entity_poly.entity_id
_entity_poly.type
_entity_poly.pdbx_seq_one_letter_code
_entity_poly.pdbx_strand_id
1 'polypeptide(L)'
;MHRSIDAFTDSNKIVLRSKSRLGTHGYLKGVIIDIAYDFLLLKHWSHYSKVNIECFIDTFYRKANVAIEKYPGNAQAFVKSVIDSDLLISYGTLKGLEVAFQRIDSRLSDRVIARETAVGYLPLLKREMPGLEQDFSQFFPLLVEHFKSKAGEPLKHHWLR
;
A
#
# COMPACT_ATOMS: atom_id res chain seq x y z
N MET A 1 1.50 12.61 -12.15
CA MET A 1 0.98 11.24 -12.04
C MET A 1 0.42 10.96 -10.65
N HIS A 2 1.24 11.01 -9.59
CA HIS A 2 0.82 10.73 -8.20
C HIS A 2 -0.50 11.41 -7.78
N ARG A 3 -0.58 12.75 -7.87
CA ARG A 3 -1.81 13.52 -7.56
C ARG A 3 -3.08 13.02 -8.27
N SER A 4 -2.95 12.46 -9.47
CA SER A 4 -4.09 11.95 -10.23
C SER A 4 -4.58 10.60 -9.72
N ILE A 5 -3.69 9.79 -9.16
CA ILE A 5 -4.01 8.51 -8.52
C ILE A 5 -4.68 8.78 -7.18
N ASP A 6 -4.13 9.71 -6.39
CA ASP A 6 -4.71 10.10 -5.10
C ASP A 6 -6.13 10.61 -5.28
N ALA A 7 -6.34 11.57 -6.20
CA ALA A 7 -7.67 12.12 -6.47
C ALA A 7 -8.68 11.06 -6.95
N PHE A 8 -8.22 10.10 -7.75
CA PHE A 8 -9.08 9.00 -8.21
C PHE A 8 -9.46 8.06 -7.05
N THR A 9 -8.49 7.72 -6.21
CA THR A 9 -8.68 6.81 -5.07
C THR A 9 -9.58 7.46 -4.02
N ASP A 10 -9.34 8.72 -3.66
CA ASP A 10 -10.09 9.42 -2.62
C ASP A 10 -11.55 9.71 -2.99
N SER A 11 -11.85 9.89 -4.28
CA SER A 11 -13.21 10.13 -4.77
C SER A 11 -13.96 8.85 -5.15
N ASN A 12 -13.30 7.69 -5.17
CA ASN A 12 -13.93 6.45 -5.62
C ASN A 12 -14.91 5.91 -4.58
N LYS A 13 -16.15 5.64 -5.00
CA LYS A 13 -17.22 5.12 -4.14
C LYS A 13 -16.86 3.80 -3.45
N ILE A 14 -16.06 2.95 -4.09
CA ILE A 14 -15.63 1.66 -3.53
C ILE A 14 -14.63 1.90 -2.40
N VAL A 15 -13.67 2.81 -2.58
CA VAL A 15 -12.71 3.19 -1.54
C VAL A 15 -13.42 3.86 -0.36
N LEU A 16 -14.41 4.72 -0.62
CA LEU A 16 -15.24 5.32 0.42
C LEU A 16 -16.06 4.27 1.19
N ARG A 17 -16.54 3.22 0.51
CA ARG A 17 -17.20 2.07 1.14
C ARG A 17 -16.22 1.33 2.06
N SER A 18 -15.00 1.07 1.61
CA SER A 18 -13.96 0.45 2.43
C SER A 18 -13.61 1.29 3.67
N LYS A 19 -13.43 2.61 3.51
CA LYS A 19 -13.23 3.54 4.63
C LYS A 19 -14.41 3.49 5.62
N SER A 20 -15.64 3.30 5.14
CA SER A 20 -16.84 3.20 6.00
C SER A 20 -16.92 1.89 6.80
N ARG A 21 -16.32 0.79 6.32
CA ARG A 21 -16.23 -0.48 7.07
C ARG A 21 -15.42 -0.34 8.36
N LEU A 22 -14.46 0.59 8.38
CA LEU A 22 -13.66 0.92 9.55
C LEU A 22 -14.36 1.89 10.52
N GLY A 23 -15.66 2.12 10.35
CA GLY A 23 -16.48 2.99 11.19
C GLY A 23 -16.74 4.37 10.57
N THR A 24 -17.60 5.14 11.23
CA THR A 24 -18.10 6.43 10.71
C THR A 24 -17.05 7.55 10.80
N HIS A 25 -16.22 7.55 11.84
CA HIS A 25 -15.18 8.57 12.09
C HIS A 25 -13.79 7.93 12.14
N GLY A 26 -12.74 8.76 12.05
CA GLY A 26 -11.35 8.30 12.14
C GLY A 26 -10.47 8.96 11.07
N TYR A 27 -9.40 9.61 11.51
CA TYR A 27 -8.43 10.31 10.68
C TYR A 27 -7.47 9.34 9.99
N LEU A 28 -7.19 8.19 10.60
CA LEU A 28 -6.24 7.22 10.07
C LEU A 28 -6.86 6.27 9.06
N LYS A 29 -8.20 6.23 8.91
CA LYS A 29 -8.90 5.28 8.03
C LYS A 29 -8.36 5.24 6.61
N GLY A 30 -7.98 6.39 6.03
CA GLY A 30 -7.35 6.42 4.70
C GLY A 30 -6.05 5.62 4.68
N VAL A 31 -5.14 5.94 5.61
CA VAL A 31 -3.85 5.25 5.76
C VAL A 31 -4.03 3.74 6.02
N ILE A 32 -5.02 3.37 6.84
CA ILE A 32 -5.33 1.96 7.12
C ILE A 32 -5.81 1.24 5.86
N ILE A 33 -6.68 1.87 5.06
CA ILE A 33 -7.14 1.29 3.80
C ILE A 33 -6.00 1.17 2.79
N ASP A 34 -5.10 2.15 2.68
CA ASP A 34 -3.95 2.08 1.77
C ASP A 34 -3.06 0.87 2.08
N ILE A 35 -2.72 0.68 3.36
CA ILE A 35 -1.90 -0.46 3.79
C ILE A 35 -2.65 -1.79 3.65
N ALA A 36 -3.97 -1.81 3.91
CA ALA A 36 -4.78 -3.00 3.69
C ALA A 36 -4.82 -3.38 2.20
N TYR A 37 -4.88 -2.39 1.31
CA TYR A 37 -4.85 -2.60 -0.13
C TYR A 37 -3.48 -3.05 -0.62
N ASP A 38 -2.38 -2.56 -0.04
CA ASP A 38 -1.04 -3.09 -0.29
C ASP A 38 -0.94 -4.56 0.14
N PHE A 39 -1.44 -4.91 1.33
CA PHE A 39 -1.50 -6.31 1.76
C PHE A 39 -2.32 -7.18 0.80
N LEU A 40 -3.49 -6.72 0.36
CA LEU A 40 -4.35 -7.44 -0.57
C LEU A 40 -3.71 -7.56 -1.96
N LEU A 41 -3.00 -6.53 -2.43
CA LEU A 41 -2.25 -6.58 -3.68
C LEU A 41 -1.17 -7.66 -3.63
N LEU A 42 -0.41 -7.75 -2.54
CA LEU A 42 0.62 -8.76 -2.38
C LEU A 42 -0.01 -10.16 -2.24
N LYS A 43 -1.10 -10.28 -1.47
CA LYS A 43 -1.86 -11.54 -1.32
C LYS A 43 -2.38 -12.07 -2.66
N HIS A 44 -2.83 -11.18 -3.56
CA HIS A 44 -3.41 -11.53 -4.85
C HIS A 44 -2.48 -11.22 -6.03
N TRP A 45 -1.17 -11.12 -5.78
CA TRP A 45 -0.22 -10.61 -6.76
C TRP A 45 -0.27 -11.33 -8.11
N SER A 46 -0.39 -12.66 -8.09
CA SER A 46 -0.45 -13.49 -9.31
C SER A 46 -1.66 -13.19 -10.20
N HIS A 47 -2.74 -12.66 -9.63
CA HIS A 47 -3.94 -12.27 -10.37
C HIS A 47 -3.77 -10.93 -11.10
N TYR A 48 -2.94 -10.03 -10.56
CA TYR A 48 -2.76 -8.68 -11.09
C TYR A 48 -1.43 -8.48 -11.82
N SER A 49 -0.47 -9.38 -11.64
CA SER A 49 0.87 -9.28 -12.21
C SER A 49 1.19 -10.48 -13.11
N LYS A 50 1.97 -10.21 -14.15
CA LYS A 50 2.58 -11.22 -15.04
C LYS A 50 3.92 -11.74 -14.50
N VAL A 51 4.48 -11.05 -13.51
CA VAL A 51 5.81 -11.33 -12.94
C VAL A 51 5.63 -11.88 -11.53
N ASN A 52 6.43 -12.88 -11.14
CA ASN A 52 6.45 -13.35 -9.75
C ASN A 52 6.87 -12.21 -8.79
N ILE A 53 6.25 -12.15 -7.61
CA ILE A 53 6.49 -11.11 -6.61
C ILE A 53 7.95 -11.05 -6.14
N GLU A 54 8.59 -12.19 -5.93
CA GLU A 54 9.99 -12.29 -5.51
C GLU A 54 10.89 -11.73 -6.61
N CYS A 55 10.67 -12.12 -7.88
CA CYS A 55 11.42 -11.58 -9.02
C CYS A 55 11.24 -10.07 -9.17
N PHE A 56 10.02 -9.57 -8.93
CA PHE A 56 9.73 -8.14 -8.99
C PHE A 56 10.47 -7.38 -7.90
N ILE A 57 10.38 -7.82 -6.65
CA ILE A 57 11.00 -7.18 -5.48
C ILE A 57 12.52 -7.24 -5.58
N ASP A 58 13.10 -8.38 -5.96
CA ASP A 58 14.54 -8.53 -6.18
C ASP A 58 15.05 -7.59 -7.29
N THR A 59 14.31 -7.49 -8.41
CA THR A 59 14.64 -6.54 -9.47
C THR A 59 14.53 -5.09 -8.99
N PHE A 60 13.53 -4.78 -8.17
CA PHE A 60 13.37 -3.45 -7.58
C PHE A 60 14.54 -3.13 -6.64
N TYR A 61 14.92 -4.03 -5.74
CA TYR A 61 16.02 -3.87 -4.80
C TYR A 61 17.37 -3.72 -5.51
N ARG A 62 17.65 -4.50 -6.56
CA ARG A 62 18.85 -4.30 -7.40
C ARG A 62 18.89 -2.89 -8.00
N LYS A 63 17.79 -2.44 -8.60
CA LYS A 63 17.72 -1.09 -9.20
C LYS A 63 17.85 0.01 -8.15
N ALA A 64 17.20 -0.16 -7.01
CA ALA A 64 17.26 0.77 -5.89
C ALA A 64 18.71 0.89 -5.36
N ASN A 65 19.43 -0.23 -5.19
CA ASN A 65 20.83 -0.25 -4.77
C ASN A 65 21.76 0.49 -5.74
N VAL A 66 21.52 0.40 -7.05
CA VAL A 66 22.31 1.17 -8.03
C VAL A 66 21.97 2.66 -7.98
N ALA A 67 20.70 3.00 -7.77
CA ALA A 67 20.25 4.39 -7.73
C ALA A 67 20.62 5.12 -6.42
N ILE A 68 20.80 4.37 -5.33
CA ILE A 68 20.91 4.91 -3.98
C ILE A 68 22.08 5.90 -3.82
N GLU A 69 23.18 5.68 -4.55
CA GLU A 69 24.37 6.55 -4.48
C GLU A 69 24.07 8.00 -4.87
N LYS A 70 23.00 8.23 -5.63
CA LYS A 70 22.57 9.56 -6.08
C LYS A 70 21.63 10.27 -5.11
N TYR A 71 21.18 9.58 -4.05
CA TYR A 71 20.21 10.14 -3.11
C TYR A 71 20.89 10.96 -2.00
N PRO A 72 20.20 11.95 -1.41
CA PRO A 72 20.65 12.60 -0.19
C PRO A 72 20.81 11.60 0.97
N GLY A 73 21.74 11.83 1.89
CA GLY A 73 22.13 10.86 2.93
C GLY A 73 20.96 10.25 3.73
N ASN A 74 19.96 11.04 4.11
CA ASN A 74 18.78 10.54 4.82
C ASN A 74 17.93 9.58 3.97
N ALA A 75 17.79 9.88 2.68
CA ALA A 75 17.08 9.01 1.74
C ALA A 75 17.89 7.73 1.45
N GLN A 76 19.22 7.80 1.43
CA GLN A 76 20.07 6.61 1.34
C GLN A 76 19.84 5.67 2.54
N ALA A 77 19.93 6.20 3.77
CA ALA A 77 19.73 5.40 4.97
C ALA A 77 18.35 4.74 5.01
N PHE A 78 17.31 5.46 4.58
CA PHE A 78 15.97 4.91 4.46
C PHE A 78 15.89 3.77 3.45
N VAL A 79 16.40 3.97 2.23
CA VAL A 79 16.34 2.93 1.18
C VAL A 79 17.13 1.68 1.56
N LYS A 80 18.31 1.83 2.18
CA LYS A 80 19.06 0.68 2.74
C LYS A 80 18.22 -0.09 3.75
N SER A 81 17.61 0.60 4.71
CA SER A 81 16.75 -0.04 5.70
C SER A 81 15.55 -0.78 5.08
N VAL A 82 14.95 -0.24 4.01
CA VAL A 82 13.84 -0.91 3.29
C VAL A 82 14.28 -2.19 2.61
N ILE A 83 15.50 -2.19 2.03
CA ILE A 83 16.09 -3.35 1.37
C ILE A 83 16.50 -4.40 2.42
N ASP A 84 17.26 -4.00 3.44
CA ASP A 84 17.81 -4.91 4.45
C ASP A 84 16.74 -5.58 5.32
N SER A 85 15.55 -4.99 5.42
CA SER A 85 14.45 -5.53 6.24
C SER A 85 13.38 -6.29 5.45
N ASP A 86 13.58 -6.48 4.14
CA ASP A 86 12.58 -7.08 3.22
C ASP A 86 11.17 -6.47 3.43
N LEU A 87 11.14 -5.15 3.68
CA LEU A 87 9.93 -4.48 4.14
C LEU A 87 8.76 -4.70 3.18
N LEU A 88 9.02 -4.71 1.88
CA LEU A 88 7.99 -4.91 0.85
C LEU A 88 7.34 -6.29 0.92
N ILE A 89 8.12 -7.33 1.25
CA ILE A 89 7.62 -8.70 1.42
C ILE A 89 6.81 -8.80 2.72
N SER A 90 7.25 -8.12 3.77
CA SER A 90 6.62 -8.22 5.09
C SER A 90 5.12 -7.86 5.05
N TYR A 91 4.73 -6.90 4.21
CA TYR A 91 3.33 -6.48 4.00
C TYR A 91 2.42 -7.59 3.48
N GLY A 92 2.92 -8.73 2.99
CA GLY A 92 2.11 -9.87 2.54
C GLY A 92 1.52 -10.71 3.69
N THR A 93 1.80 -10.36 4.96
CA THR A 93 1.38 -11.15 6.13
C THR A 93 0.59 -10.31 7.13
N LEU A 94 -0.30 -10.94 7.89
CA LEU A 94 -1.00 -10.27 9.01
C LEU A 94 -0.03 -9.73 10.06
N LYS A 95 1.12 -10.40 10.25
CA LYS A 95 2.15 -9.93 11.18
C LYS A 95 2.83 -8.66 10.66
N GLY A 96 3.10 -8.60 9.35
CA GLY A 96 3.64 -7.40 8.73
C GLY A 96 2.67 -6.21 8.77
N LEU A 97 1.36 -6.45 8.63
CA LEU A 97 0.35 -5.41 8.85
C LEU A 97 0.42 -4.81 10.26
N GLU A 98 0.52 -5.66 11.29
CA GLU A 98 0.67 -5.20 12.68
C GLU A 98 1.96 -4.37 12.86
N VAL A 99 3.09 -4.85 12.32
CA VAL A 99 4.37 -4.12 12.36
C VAL A 99 4.27 -2.78 11.62
N ALA A 100 3.59 -2.73 10.49
CA ALA A 100 3.37 -1.50 9.74
C ALA A 100 2.56 -0.48 10.56
N PHE A 101 1.51 -0.93 11.23
CA PHE A 101 0.68 -0.06 12.07
C PHE A 101 1.45 0.45 13.29
N GLN A 102 2.27 -0.39 13.92
CA GLN A 102 3.15 0.05 15.01
C GLN A 102 4.14 1.13 14.55
N ARG A 103 4.69 1.00 13.35
CA ARG A 103 5.59 2.01 12.76
C ARG A 103 4.88 3.30 12.39
N ILE A 104 3.60 3.25 12.04
CA ILE A 104 2.79 4.45 11.88
C ILE A 104 2.63 5.13 13.23
N ASP A 105 2.17 4.38 14.23
CA ASP A 105 1.93 4.91 15.57
C ASP A 105 3.18 5.56 16.16
N SER A 106 4.37 4.97 15.96
CA SER A 106 5.64 5.55 16.41
C SER A 106 6.02 6.88 15.74
N ARG A 107 5.35 7.25 14.65
CA ARG A 107 5.59 8.51 13.89
C ARG A 107 4.47 9.53 14.11
N LEU A 108 3.37 9.15 14.75
CA LEU A 108 2.28 10.05 15.06
C LEU A 108 2.65 10.93 16.26
N SER A 109 2.10 12.15 16.29
CA SER A 109 2.23 13.01 17.47
C SER A 109 1.38 12.50 18.63
N ASP A 110 1.78 12.80 19.86
CA ASP A 110 1.04 12.42 21.08
C ASP A 110 -0.44 12.83 21.02
N ARG A 111 -0.73 14.00 20.43
CA ARG A 111 -2.09 14.49 20.24
C ARG A 111 -2.94 13.57 19.37
N VAL A 112 -2.36 12.96 18.35
CA VAL A 112 -3.06 12.02 17.46
C VAL A 112 -3.18 10.67 18.16
N ILE A 113 -2.09 10.14 18.75
CA ILE A 113 -2.07 8.86 19.48
C ILE A 113 -3.13 8.84 20.59
N ALA A 114 -3.31 9.95 21.31
CA ALA A 114 -4.32 10.07 22.37
C ALA A 114 -5.77 9.96 21.86
N ARG A 115 -6.01 10.13 20.56
CA ARG A 115 -7.33 10.06 19.92
C ARG A 115 -7.54 8.76 19.15
N GLU A 116 -6.49 8.30 18.48
CA GLU A 116 -6.58 7.25 17.48
C GLU A 116 -5.20 6.64 17.23
N THR A 117 -5.15 5.31 17.12
CA THR A 117 -3.94 4.56 16.77
C THR A 117 -4.23 3.64 15.59
N ALA A 118 -3.24 3.45 14.73
CA ALA A 118 -3.30 2.51 13.63
C ALA A 118 -3.47 1.07 14.15
N VAL A 119 -2.72 0.69 15.20
CA VAL A 119 -2.84 -0.63 15.84
C VAL A 119 -4.26 -0.89 16.37
N GLY A 120 -4.95 0.16 16.84
CA GLY A 120 -6.33 0.08 17.30
C GLY A 120 -7.32 -0.41 16.23
N TYR A 121 -6.99 -0.26 14.94
CA TYR A 121 -7.82 -0.75 13.84
C TYR A 121 -7.65 -2.24 13.55
N LEU A 122 -6.60 -2.92 14.05
CA LEU A 122 -6.32 -4.32 13.69
C LEU A 122 -7.51 -5.28 13.93
N PRO A 123 -8.22 -5.26 15.08
CA PRO A 123 -9.33 -6.17 15.30
C PRO A 123 -10.47 -5.94 14.30
N LEU A 124 -10.79 -4.67 14.04
CA LEU A 124 -11.82 -4.27 13.09
C LEU A 124 -11.43 -4.61 11.65
N LEU A 125 -10.19 -4.31 11.26
CA LEU A 125 -9.64 -4.65 9.95
C LEU A 125 -9.71 -6.15 9.69
N LYS A 126 -9.31 -6.98 10.67
CA LYS A 126 -9.39 -8.45 10.56
C LYS A 126 -10.83 -8.92 10.36
N ARG A 127 -11.78 -8.33 11.09
CA ARG A 127 -13.21 -8.65 10.96
C ARG A 127 -13.77 -8.27 9.59
N GLU A 128 -13.42 -7.09 9.09
CA GLU A 128 -13.92 -6.55 7.82
C GLU A 128 -13.11 -7.02 6.59
N MET A 129 -12.04 -7.80 6.79
CA MET A 129 -11.12 -8.23 5.73
C MET A 129 -11.83 -8.85 4.52
N PRO A 130 -12.84 -9.73 4.66
CA PRO A 130 -13.55 -10.27 3.49
C PRO A 130 -14.26 -9.19 2.66
N GLY A 131 -14.83 -8.18 3.34
CA GLY A 131 -15.48 -7.06 2.68
C GLY A 131 -14.49 -6.11 2.01
N LEU A 132 -13.33 -5.91 2.63
CA LEU A 132 -12.23 -5.12 2.06
C LEU A 132 -11.61 -5.81 0.84
N GLU A 133 -11.46 -7.14 0.88
CA GLU A 133 -10.98 -7.95 -0.23
C GLU A 133 -11.93 -7.89 -1.44
N GLN A 134 -13.25 -7.96 -1.19
CA GLN A 134 -14.25 -7.75 -2.23
C GLN A 134 -14.16 -6.35 -2.84
N ASP A 135 -14.07 -5.31 -2.00
CA ASP A 135 -13.94 -3.93 -2.45
C ASP A 135 -12.66 -3.73 -3.29
N PHE A 136 -11.53 -4.24 -2.81
CA PHE A 136 -10.25 -4.20 -3.51
C PHE A 136 -10.32 -4.87 -4.87
N SER A 137 -10.93 -6.07 -4.95
CA SER A 137 -11.06 -6.82 -6.21
C SER A 137 -11.84 -6.06 -7.29
N GLN A 138 -12.79 -5.21 -6.89
CA GLN A 138 -13.56 -4.35 -7.79
C GLN A 138 -12.82 -3.06 -8.12
N PHE A 139 -12.11 -2.48 -7.15
CA PHE A 139 -11.44 -1.19 -7.30
C PHE A 139 -10.11 -1.27 -8.05
N PHE A 140 -9.26 -2.25 -7.74
CA PHE A 140 -7.90 -2.28 -8.25
C PHE A 140 -7.82 -2.33 -9.79
N PRO A 141 -8.65 -3.10 -10.52
CA PRO A 141 -8.68 -3.03 -11.99
C PRO A 141 -8.98 -1.63 -12.53
N LEU A 142 -9.90 -0.90 -11.90
CA LEU A 142 -10.24 0.49 -12.28
C LEU A 142 -9.05 1.43 -12.06
N LEU A 143 -8.32 1.23 -10.95
CA LEU A 143 -7.10 1.99 -10.67
C LEU A 143 -6.03 1.72 -11.73
N VAL A 144 -5.86 0.45 -12.14
CA VAL A 144 -4.93 0.08 -13.22
C VAL A 144 -5.32 0.75 -14.53
N GLU A 145 -6.60 0.72 -14.92
CA GLU A 145 -7.07 1.39 -16.14
C GLU A 145 -6.83 2.91 -16.10
N HIS A 146 -7.16 3.55 -14.97
CA HIS A 146 -6.90 4.98 -14.78
C HIS A 146 -5.42 5.31 -14.88
N PHE A 147 -4.55 4.52 -14.22
CA PHE A 147 -3.10 4.65 -14.33
C PHE A 147 -2.63 4.53 -15.78
N LYS A 148 -3.07 3.49 -16.49
CA LYS A 148 -2.73 3.22 -17.90
C LYS A 148 -3.13 4.38 -18.80
N SER A 149 -4.30 5.00 -18.57
CA SER A 149 -4.78 6.17 -19.32
C SER A 149 -3.91 7.43 -19.14
N LYS A 150 -3.18 7.54 -18.02
CA LYS A 150 -2.34 8.70 -17.68
C LYS A 150 -0.85 8.49 -17.95
N ALA A 151 -0.40 7.24 -18.14
CA ALA A 151 1.01 6.88 -18.27
C ALA A 151 1.65 7.27 -19.62
N GLY A 152 0.85 7.61 -20.64
CA GLY A 152 1.32 8.22 -21.90
C GLY A 152 2.08 7.30 -22.87
N GLU A 153 2.55 6.12 -22.45
CA GLU A 153 3.26 5.15 -23.31
C GLU A 153 2.50 3.83 -23.53
N PRO A 154 2.69 3.14 -24.67
CA PRO A 154 2.12 1.83 -24.90
C PRO A 154 2.72 0.82 -23.91
N LEU A 155 1.88 0.33 -23.00
CA LEU A 155 2.19 -0.57 -21.88
C LEU A 155 2.60 -1.99 -22.29
N LYS A 156 3.22 -2.17 -23.47
CA LYS A 156 3.60 -3.47 -24.04
C LYS A 156 4.50 -4.30 -23.12
N HIS A 157 5.18 -3.68 -22.15
CA HIS A 157 6.09 -4.31 -21.19
C HIS A 157 5.69 -4.11 -19.72
N HIS A 158 4.44 -3.71 -19.46
CA HIS A 158 4.02 -3.49 -18.08
C HIS A 158 3.80 -4.83 -17.34
N TRP A 159 4.31 -4.91 -16.12
CA TRP A 159 4.23 -6.10 -15.25
C TRP A 159 2.80 -6.32 -14.74
N LEU A 160 2.00 -5.26 -14.59
CA LEU A 160 0.56 -5.37 -14.37
C LEU A 160 -0.15 -5.99 -15.57
N ARG A 161 -1.11 -6.87 -15.29
CA ARG A 161 -2.03 -7.45 -16.27
C ARG A 161 -2.95 -6.37 -16.86
#